data_AF-A0A849AN45-F1
#
_entry.id   AF-A0A849AN45-F1
#
_cell.length_a   1.000
_cell.length_b   1.000
_cell.length_c   1.000
_cell.angle_alpha   90.00
_cell.angle_beta   90.00
_cell.angle_gamma   90.00
#
_symmetry.space_group_name_H-M   'P 1'
#
loop_
_entity.id
_entity.type
_entity.pdbx_description
1 polymer ?
#
loop_
_entity_poly.entity_id
_entity_poly.type
_entity_poly.pdbx_seq_one_letter_code
_entity_poly.pdbx_strand_id
1 'polypeptide(L)' 'MAVQQKHDDTGLDQLEPAGNPARDATHFRRIVAAAEGVEAAERELREAVATARAAGDSWTVIGAALGVTKQAAYQRFGR' A
#
# COMPACT_ATOMS: atom_id res chain seq x y z
N MET A 1 -26.26 16.86 -33.65
CA MET A 1 -26.17 15.76 -32.67
C MET A 1 -24.95 14.90 -32.98
N ALA A 2 -24.46 14.19 -31.96
CA ALA A 2 -23.40 13.17 -31.93
C ALA A 2 -22.06 13.63 -31.32
N VAL A 3 -21.98 13.57 -29.98
CA VAL A 3 -20.73 13.40 -29.24
C VAL A 3 -20.33 11.93 -29.40
N GLN A 4 -19.20 11.66 -30.04
CA GLN A 4 -18.59 10.34 -30.10
C GLN A 4 -17.82 10.11 -28.81
N GLN A 5 -18.36 9.26 -27.93
CA GLN A 5 -17.62 8.77 -26.77
C GLN A 5 -16.54 7.81 -27.25
N LYS A 6 -15.27 8.16 -27.03
CA LYS A 6 -14.16 7.22 -27.15
C LYS A 6 -14.23 6.25 -25.97
N HIS A 7 -14.27 4.96 -26.26
CA HIS A 7 -14.13 3.91 -25.26
C HIS A 7 -12.69 3.93 -24.74
N ASP A 8 -12.53 4.08 -23.43
CA ASP A 8 -11.23 3.97 -22.75
C ASP A 8 -10.85 2.49 -22.60
N ASP A 9 -9.72 2.09 -23.22
CA ASP A 9 -9.10 0.76 -23.24
C ASP A 9 -8.59 0.27 -21.86
N THR A 10 -9.38 0.42 -20.80
CA THR A 10 -9.03 -0.04 -19.45
C THR A 10 -9.33 -1.53 -19.21
N GLY A 11 -9.91 -2.23 -20.19
CA GLY A 11 -10.21 -3.67 -20.08
C GLY A 11 -11.31 -4.01 -19.07
N LEU A 12 -11.99 -3.00 -18.52
CA LEU A 12 -13.05 -3.15 -17.52
C LEU A 12 -14.42 -3.46 -18.16
N ASP A 13 -14.58 -3.19 -19.46
CA ASP A 13 -15.82 -3.44 -20.21
C ASP A 13 -16.12 -4.95 -20.40
N GLN A 14 -15.15 -5.84 -20.16
CA GLN A 14 -15.28 -7.29 -20.34
C GLN A 14 -15.67 -8.04 -19.04
N LEU A 15 -15.81 -7.34 -17.91
CA LEU A 15 -16.26 -7.95 -16.67
C LEU A 15 -17.79 -7.98 -16.64
N GLU A 16 -18.37 -9.05 -17.17
CA GLU A 16 -19.80 -9.33 -17.13
C GLU A 16 -20.27 -9.42 -15.65
N PRO A 17 -21.13 -8.51 -15.15
CA PRO A 17 -21.49 -8.42 -13.73
C PRO A 17 -22.55 -9.46 -13.32
N ALA A 18 -22.54 -10.64 -13.94
CA ALA A 18 -23.58 -11.66 -13.79
C ALA A 18 -23.51 -12.46 -12.48
N GLY A 19 -22.65 -12.08 -11.53
CA GLY A 19 -22.47 -12.76 -10.24
C GLY A 19 -23.28 -12.15 -9.11
N ASN A 20 -22.96 -10.93 -8.68
CA ASN A 20 -23.75 -10.09 -7.79
C ASN A 20 -23.05 -8.72 -7.66
N PRO A 21 -23.44 -7.69 -8.44
CA PRO A 21 -22.68 -6.44 -8.54
C PRO A 21 -22.49 -5.72 -7.19
N ALA A 22 -23.41 -5.88 -6.24
CA ALA A 22 -23.29 -5.31 -4.90
C ALA A 22 -22.28 -6.06 -4.01
N ARG A 23 -22.18 -7.40 -4.14
CA ARG A 23 -21.18 -8.20 -3.41
C ARG A 23 -19.79 -8.02 -4.01
N ASP A 24 -19.66 -8.02 -5.33
CA ASP A 24 -18.39 -7.84 -6.02
C ASP A 24 -17.81 -6.45 -5.72
N ALA A 25 -18.63 -5.40 -5.76
CA ALA A 25 -18.23 -4.07 -5.33
C ALA A 25 -17.88 -3.99 -3.84
N THR A 26 -18.45 -4.83 -2.97
CA THR A 26 -18.13 -4.85 -1.54
C THR A 26 -16.79 -5.52 -1.27
N HIS A 27 -16.52 -6.68 -1.88
CA HIS A 27 -15.24 -7.37 -1.75
C HIS A 27 -14.11 -6.55 -2.37
N PHE A 28 -14.33 -5.97 -3.55
CA PHE A 28 -13.34 -5.11 -4.20
C PHE A 28 -13.03 -3.85 -3.37
N ARG A 29 -14.04 -3.14 -2.87
CA ARG A 29 -13.83 -1.98 -1.96
C ARG A 29 -13.04 -2.37 -0.71
N ARG A 30 -13.28 -3.55 -0.15
CA ARG A 30 -12.52 -4.04 1.01
C ARG A 30 -11.05 -4.29 0.66
N ILE A 31 -10.75 -4.82 -0.52
CA ILE A 31 -9.37 -5.01 -0.99
C ILE A 31 -8.68 -3.66 -1.18
N VAL A 32 -9.34 -2.69 -1.82
CA VAL A 32 -8.80 -1.34 -2.00
C VAL A 32 -8.51 -0.68 -0.65
N ALA A 33 -9.47 -0.69 0.27
CA ALA A 33 -9.28 -0.12 1.61
C ALA A 33 -8.15 -0.83 2.39
N ALA A 34 -8.00 -2.15 2.23
CA ALA A 34 -6.91 -2.89 2.85
C ALA A 34 -5.55 -2.51 2.24
N ALA A 35 -5.47 -2.35 0.91
CA ALA A 35 -4.26 -1.90 0.23
C ALA A 35 -3.87 -0.48 0.67
N GLU A 36 -4.83 0.44 0.74
CA GLU A 36 -4.61 1.79 1.28
C GLU A 36 -4.11 1.75 2.73
N GLY A 37 -4.66 0.85 3.55
CA GLY A 37 -4.22 0.61 4.93
C GLY A 37 -2.79 0.10 5.02
N VAL A 38 -2.38 -0.81 4.13
CA VAL A 38 -0.99 -1.28 4.05
C VAL A 38 -0.06 -0.11 3.68
N GLU A 39 -0.40 0.64 2.63
CA GLU A 39 0.39 1.79 2.20
C GLU A 39 0.51 2.86 3.29
N ALA A 40 -0.57 3.12 4.03
CA ALA A 40 -0.55 4.04 5.16
C ALA A 40 0.36 3.55 6.28
N ALA A 41 0.24 2.29 6.69
CA ALA A 41 1.08 1.70 7.72
C ALA A 41 2.56 1.66 7.30
N GLU A 42 2.86 1.41 6.03
CA GLU A 42 4.22 1.44 5.52
C GLU A 42 4.85 2.84 5.51
N ARG A 43 4.06 3.88 5.24
CA ARG A 43 4.52 5.28 5.36
C ARG A 43 4.79 5.65 6.81
N GLU A 44 3.85 5.34 7.70
CA GLU A 44 4.00 5.58 9.14
C GLU A 44 5.24 4.87 9.70
N LEU A 45 5.47 3.61 9.31
CA LEU A 45 6.66 2.87 9.74
C LEU A 45 7.96 3.54 9.27
N ARG A 46 8.00 4.06 8.03
CA ARG A 46 9.17 4.79 7.51
C ARG A 46 9.41 6.09 8.27
N GLU A 47 8.35 6.85 8.57
CA GLU A 47 8.43 8.09 9.35
C GLU A 47 8.91 7.83 10.79
N ALA A 48 8.42 6.77 11.43
CA ALA A 48 8.85 6.37 12.77
C ALA A 48 10.34 5.98 12.78
N VAL A 49 10.80 5.20 11.80
CA VAL A 49 12.22 4.84 11.67
C VAL A 49 13.08 6.08 11.41
N ALA A 50 12.65 6.99 10.53
CA ALA A 50 13.36 8.24 10.27
C ALA A 50 13.46 9.12 11.52
N THR A 51 12.39 9.22 12.30
CA THR A 51 12.35 9.96 13.57
C THR A 51 13.31 9.35 14.59
N ALA A 52 13.32 8.02 14.76
CA ALA A 52 14.26 7.33 15.63
C ALA A 52 15.72 7.58 15.20
N ARG A 53 16.00 7.51 13.89
CA ARG A 53 17.33 7.83 13.36
C ARG A 53 17.74 9.28 13.63
N ALA A 54 16.83 10.24 13.48
CA ALA A 54 17.07 11.64 13.77
C ALA A 54 17.30 11.90 15.27
N ALA A 55 16.65 11.12 16.14
CA ALA A 55 16.87 11.14 17.59
C ALA A 55 18.20 10.49 18.02
N GLY A 56 18.90 9.81 17.11
CA GLY A 56 20.20 9.19 17.34
C GLY A 56 20.17 7.67 17.59
N ASP A 57 19.00 7.03 17.54
CA ASP A 57 18.88 5.60 17.78
C ASP A 57 19.64 4.79 16.74
N SER A 58 20.49 3.86 17.19
CA SER A 58 21.30 3.04 16.29
C SER A 58 20.45 2.05 15.47
N TRP A 59 20.96 1.65 14.30
CA TRP A 59 20.33 0.60 13.48
C TRP A 59 20.17 -0.75 14.21
N THR A 60 20.98 -1.01 15.23
CA THR A 60 20.82 -2.20 16.08
C THR A 60 19.54 -2.14 16.90
N VAL A 61 19.25 -0.98 17.51
CA VAL A 61 18.04 -0.75 18.32
C VAL A 61 16.80 -0.82 17.42
N ILE A 62 16.85 -0.13 16.27
CA ILE A 62 15.74 -0.13 15.30
C ILE A 62 15.49 -1.55 14.76
N GLY A 63 16.54 -2.30 14.41
CA GLY A 63 16.39 -3.69 13.99
C GLY A 63 15.74 -4.57 15.05
N ALA A 64 16.16 -4.44 16.31
CA ALA A 64 15.55 -5.16 17.42
C ALA A 64 14.05 -4.84 17.58
N ALA A 65 13.67 -3.56 17.50
CA ALA A 65 12.27 -3.13 17.57
C ALA A 65 11.42 -3.68 16.41
N LEU A 66 12.01 -3.79 15.22
CA LEU A 66 11.36 -4.34 14.02
C LEU A 66 11.37 -5.88 13.97
N GLY A 67 12.06 -6.55 14.90
CA GLY A 67 12.23 -8.01 14.87
C GLY A 67 13.13 -8.52 13.72
N VAL A 68 14.04 -7.67 13.22
CA VAL A 68 14.97 -8.01 12.12
C VAL A 68 16.42 -7.71 12.47
N THR A 69 17.36 -8.16 11.65
CA THR A 69 18.77 -7.84 11.85
C THR A 69 19.06 -6.37 11.58
N LYS A 70 20.13 -5.83 12.19
CA LYS A 70 20.66 -4.49 11.89
C LYS A 70 20.84 -4.25 10.39
N GLN A 71 21.41 -5.24 9.69
CA GLN A 71 21.68 -5.14 8.24
C GLN A 71 20.38 -5.10 7.43
N ALA A 72 19.37 -5.89 7.80
CA ALA A 72 18.06 -5.86 7.15
C ALA A 72 17.35 -4.51 7.38
N ALA A 73 17.40 -3.97 8.60
CA ALA A 73 16.85 -2.65 8.90
C ALA A 73 17.56 -1.54 8.09
N TYR A 74 18.90 -1.54 8.06
CA TYR A 74 19.66 -0.57 7.27
C TYR A 74 19.40 -0.68 5.77
N GLN A 75 19.29 -1.89 5.22
CA GLN A 75 19.00 -2.09 3.80
C GLN A 75 17.61 -1.57 3.43
N ARG A 76 16.62 -1.76 4.32
CA ARG A 76 15.23 -1.36 4.07
C ARG A 76 14.99 0.13 4.25
N PHE A 77 15.61 0.76 5.24
CA PHE A 77 15.28 2.13 5.66
C PHE A 77 16.46 3.11 5.61
N GLY A 78 17.68 2.63 5.37
CA GLY A 78 18.90 3.45 5.39
C GLY A 78 19.31 4.03 4.03
N ARG A 79 18.49 3.84 2.99
CA ARG A 79 18.70 4.36 1.63
C ARG A 79 17.49 5.17 1.16
#